data_AF-A0A536BMX9-F1
#
_entry.id   AF-A0A536BMX9-F1
#
_cell.length_a   1.000
_cell.length_b   1.000
_cell.length_c   1.000
_cell.angle_alpha   90.00
_cell.angle_beta   90.00
_cell.angle_gamma   90.00
#
_symmetry.space_group_name_H-M   'P 1'
#
loop_
_entity.id
_entity.type
_entity.pdbx_description
1 polymer ?
#
loop_
_entity_poly.entity_id
_entity_poly.type
_entity_poly.pdbx_seq_one_letter_code
_entity_poly.pdbx_strand_id
1 'polypeptide(L)' 'MTVKFGVFVPQGWRMDLARIKDPIEKYEAMTGVAQVADKGRWDSVWVYDHFHTV' A
#
# COMPACT_ATOMS: atom_id res chain seq x y z
N MET A 1 -20.74 -10.65 -15.46
CA MET A 1 -19.87 -9.63 -14.83
C MET A 1 -18.46 -10.20 -14.75
N THR A 2 -17.43 -9.40 -15.03
CA THR A 2 -16.03 -9.80 -14.85
C THR A 2 -15.63 -9.67 -13.37
N VAL A 3 -14.74 -10.53 -12.90
CA VAL A 3 -14.20 -10.46 -11.53
C VAL A 3 -13.35 -9.21 -11.40
N LYS A 4 -13.53 -8.47 -10.30
CA LYS A 4 -12.73 -7.30 -9.93
C LYS A 4 -11.65 -7.68 -8.93
N PHE A 5 -10.49 -7.05 -9.05
CA PHE A 5 -9.34 -7.31 -8.18
C PHE A 5 -8.85 -6.02 -7.53
N GLY A 6 -8.55 -6.11 -6.23
CA GLY A 6 -7.94 -5.03 -5.45
C GLY A 6 -6.56 -5.40 -4.94
N VAL A 7 -5.77 -4.39 -4.59
CA VAL A 7 -4.42 -4.55 -4.04
C VAL A 7 -4.26 -3.76 -2.74
N PHE A 8 -3.55 -4.32 -1.77
CA PHE A 8 -3.16 -3.60 -0.55
C PHE A 8 -1.87 -2.82 -0.77
N VAL A 9 -1.82 -1.58 -0.28
CA VAL A 9 -0.56 -0.81 -0.24
C VAL A 9 0.24 -1.09 1.02
N PRO A 10 1.59 -0.99 0.96
CA PRO A 10 2.46 -1.18 2.13
C PRO A 10 2.16 -0.16 3.22
N GLN A 11 2.11 -0.59 4.49
CA GLN A 11 1.67 0.26 5.61
C GLN A 11 2.49 0.09 6.90
N GLY A 12 3.54 -0.72 6.89
CA GLY A 12 4.45 -0.93 8.02
C GLY A 12 4.01 -2.03 8.98
N TRP A 13 2.71 -2.37 9.05
CA TRP A 13 2.20 -3.44 9.94
C TRP A 13 2.91 -4.78 9.72
N ARG A 14 3.22 -5.14 8.46
CA ARG A 14 3.93 -6.39 8.13
C ARG A 14 5.45 -6.24 8.10
N MET A 15 5.99 -5.17 8.67
CA MET A 15 7.40 -4.79 8.55
C MET A 15 7.87 -4.55 7.09
N ASP A 16 6.91 -4.37 6.18
CA ASP A 16 7.11 -4.13 4.74
C ASP A 16 7.77 -2.77 4.43
N LEU A 17 7.75 -1.85 5.40
CA LEU A 17 8.41 -0.55 5.32
C LEU A 17 9.63 -0.43 6.27
N ALA A 18 10.04 -1.51 6.95
CA ALA A 18 11.06 -1.45 8.01
C ALA A 18 12.47 -1.02 7.54
N ARG A 19 12.76 -1.16 6.24
CA ARG A 19 14.05 -0.78 5.64
C ARG A 19 14.13 0.69 5.22
N ILE A 20 13.00 1.40 5.21
CA ILE A 20 12.93 2.82 4.91
C ILE A 20 12.96 3.56 6.25
N LYS A 21 13.93 4.45 6.44
CA LYS A 21 14.09 5.17 7.71
C LYS A 21 13.23 6.42 7.76
N ASP A 22 13.22 7.19 6.68
CA ASP A 22 12.48 8.44 6.62
C ASP A 22 10.96 8.16 6.52
N PRO A 23 10.14 8.69 7.46
CA PRO A 23 8.69 8.57 7.37
C PRO A 23 8.08 9.19 6.10
N ILE A 24 8.71 10.21 5.51
CA ILE A 24 8.27 10.79 4.24
C ILE A 24 8.47 9.78 3.12
N GLU A 25 9.68 9.19 3.02
CA GLU A 25 9.97 8.14 2.04
C GLU A 25 9.06 6.91 2.23
N LYS A 26 8.62 6.59 3.46
CA LYS A 26 7.63 5.52 3.70
C LYS A 26 6.27 5.85 3.07
N TYR A 27 5.81 7.08 3.23
CA TYR A 27 4.56 7.54 2.63
C TYR A 27 4.67 7.59 1.10
N GLU A 28 5.81 8.03 0.58
CA GLU A 28 6.11 8.02 -0.86
C GLU A 28 6.14 6.59 -1.43
N ALA A 29 6.73 5.63 -0.70
CA ALA A 29 6.71 4.23 -1.11
C ALA A 29 5.27 3.66 -1.14
N MET A 30 4.46 3.97 -0.12
CA MET A 30 3.05 3.57 -0.07
C MET A 30 2.24 4.15 -1.24
N THR A 31 2.39 5.46 -1.49
CA THR A 31 1.68 6.15 -2.58
C THR A 31 2.20 5.77 -3.96
N GLY A 32 3.50 5.44 -4.10
CA GLY A 32 4.08 4.92 -5.33
C GLY A 32 3.44 3.60 -5.76
N VAL A 33 3.20 2.67 -4.83
CA VAL A 33 2.45 1.43 -5.12
C VAL A 33 1.03 1.74 -5.58
N ALA A 34 0.34 2.69 -4.92
CA ALA A 34 -1.00 3.10 -5.31
C ALA A 34 -1.04 3.68 -6.74
N GLN A 35 -0.08 4.54 -7.09
CA GLN A 35 0.03 5.14 -8.43
C GLN A 35 0.33 4.10 -9.52
N VAL A 36 1.15 3.08 -9.22
CA VAL A 36 1.38 1.97 -10.13
C VAL A 36 0.12 1.14 -10.30
N ALA A 37 -0.63 0.92 -9.21
CA ALA A 37 -1.88 0.17 -9.26
C ALA A 37 -2.95 0.89 -10.11
N ASP A 38 -3.07 2.21 -9.95
CA ASP A 38 -4.00 3.09 -10.68
C ASP A 38 -3.75 3.08 -12.20
N LYS A 39 -2.48 3.03 -12.62
CA LYS A 39 -2.11 2.88 -14.04
C LYS A 39 -2.25 1.45 -14.57
N GLY A 40 -2.57 0.50 -13.70
CA GLY A 40 -2.55 -0.93 -13.97
C GLY A 40 -3.93 -1.54 -14.23
N ARG A 41 -4.09 -2.81 -13.87
CA ARG A 41 -5.32 -3.60 -14.07
C ARG A 41 -6.12 -3.78 -12.78
N TRP A 42 -5.87 -2.96 -11.77
CA TRP A 42 -6.52 -3.08 -10.46
C TRP A 42 -7.74 -2.17 -10.40
N ASP A 43 -8.82 -2.66 -9.83
CA ASP A 43 -10.07 -1.91 -9.68
C ASP A 43 -10.09 -1.06 -8.40
N SER A 44 -9.21 -1.36 -7.44
CA SER A 44 -9.19 -0.69 -6.13
C SER A 44 -7.85 -0.85 -5.43
N VAL A 45 -7.52 0.16 -4.61
CA VAL A 45 -6.44 0.11 -3.63
C VAL A 45 -7.06 0.03 -2.24
N TRP A 46 -6.46 -0.78 -1.38
CA TRP A 46 -6.93 -1.04 -0.03
C TRP A 46 -5.87 -0.60 0.98
N VAL A 47 -6.33 0.15 1.96
CA VAL A 47 -5.57 0.50 3.15
C VAL A 47 -6.15 -0.25 4.34
N TYR A 48 -5.33 -0.48 5.34
CA TYR A 48 -5.80 -0.98 6.61
C TYR A 48 -5.96 0.21 7.57
N ASP A 49 -6.79 0.03 8.59
CA ASP A 49 -6.77 0.91 9.75
C ASP A 49 -6.31 0.09 10.95
N HIS A 50 -5.22 0.48 11.60
CA HIS A 50 -4.69 -0.20 12.77
C HIS A 50 -3.99 0.79 13.71
N PHE A 51 -4.23 0.64 15.02
CA PHE A 51 -3.63 1.45 16.08
C PHE A 51 -2.33 0.87 16.65
N HIS A 52 -2.07 -0.42 16.46
CA HIS A 52 -0.83 -1.08 16.88
C HIS A 52 -0.14 -1.67 15.65
N THR A 53 1.16 -1.92 15.71
CA THR A 53 1.90 -2.77 14.76
C THR A 53 2.15 -4.13 15.41
N VAL A 54 2.32 -5.20 14.63
CA VAL A 54 2.80 -6.50 15.19
C VAL A 54 4.21 -6.34 15.75
#